data_AF-A0AA37HGQ0-F1
#
_entry.id   AF-A0AA37HGQ0-F1
#
_cell.length_a   1.000
_cell.length_b   1.000
_cell.length_c   1.000
_cell.angle_alpha   90.00
_cell.angle_beta   90.00
_cell.angle_gamma   90.00
#
_symmetry.space_group_name_H-M   'P 1'
#
loop_
_entity.id
_entity.type
_entity.pdbx_description
1 polymer ?
#
loop_
_entity_poly.entity_id
_entity_poly.type
_entity_poly.pdbx_seq_one_letter_code
_entity_poly.pdbx_strand_id
1 'polypeptide(L)'
;MIHLTAPDRELEALSAIQAARYVGGRDIADPAILAVILEENDFAPAAARLRAPDAALHEAATARMAAGPHGRGARGDDPARLARGAGPLGRRRWGRR
;
A
#
# COMPACT_ATOMS: atom_id res chain seq x y z
N MET A 1 -1.71 10.07 -0.27
CA MET A 1 -2.95 9.96 0.55
C MET A 1 -2.70 9.47 1.97
N ILE A 2 -2.18 8.24 2.19
CA ILE A 2 -1.99 7.71 3.56
C ILE A 2 -0.97 8.54 4.33
N HIS A 3 0.14 8.90 3.70
CA HIS A 3 1.14 9.83 4.28
C HIS A 3 0.55 11.18 4.74
N LEU A 4 -0.55 11.64 4.14
CA LEU A 4 -1.21 12.91 4.48
C LEU A 4 -2.32 12.75 5.53
N THR A 5 -2.75 11.52 5.83
CA THR A 5 -3.94 11.25 6.68
C THR A 5 -3.59 10.44 7.91
N ALA A 6 -2.65 9.50 7.80
CA ALA A 6 -2.18 8.65 8.88
C ALA A 6 -0.73 8.21 8.57
N PRO A 7 0.26 9.13 8.68
CA PRO A 7 1.65 8.82 8.37
C PRO A 7 2.20 7.66 9.22
N ASP A 8 1.80 7.56 10.48
CA ASP A 8 2.23 6.49 11.39
C ASP A 8 1.71 5.10 10.99
N ARG A 9 0.66 5.04 10.17
CA ARG A 9 0.03 3.79 9.69
C ARG A 9 0.36 3.50 8.22
N GLU A 10 1.34 4.19 7.65
CA GLU A 10 1.70 4.03 6.24
C GLU A 10 2.13 2.60 5.90
N LEU A 11 2.90 1.95 6.79
CA LEU A 11 3.35 0.58 6.58
C LEU A 11 2.19 -0.43 6.60
N GLU A 12 1.22 -0.23 7.48
CA GLU A 12 0.01 -1.05 7.59
C GLU A 12 -0.81 -0.95 6.29
N ALA A 13 -1.03 0.27 5.80
CA ALA A 13 -1.74 0.49 4.54
C ALA A 13 -1.00 -0.12 3.33
N LEU A 14 0.32 -0.01 3.27
CA LEU A 14 1.13 -0.65 2.22
C LEU A 14 1.04 -2.17 2.28
N SER A 15 0.94 -2.75 3.48
CA SER A 15 0.76 -4.20 3.65
C SER A 15 -0.62 -4.65 3.12
N ALA A 16 -1.69 -3.92 3.47
CA ALA A 16 -3.04 -4.19 2.99
C ALA A 16 -3.15 -4.10 1.45
N ILE A 17 -2.55 -3.07 0.84
CA ILE A 17 -2.52 -2.89 -0.62
C ILE A 17 -1.77 -4.04 -1.30
N GLN A 18 -0.61 -4.43 -0.76
CA GLN A 18 0.16 -5.55 -1.29
C GLN A 18 -0.59 -6.87 -1.15
N ALA A 19 -1.26 -7.12 -0.02
CA ALA A 19 -2.10 -8.30 0.16
C ALA A 19 -3.25 -8.34 -0.85
N ALA A 20 -3.93 -7.21 -1.08
CA ALA A 20 -5.01 -7.11 -2.06
C ALA A 20 -4.54 -7.43 -3.48
N ARG A 21 -3.33 -6.99 -3.87
CA ARG A 21 -2.74 -7.30 -5.19
C ARG A 21 -2.28 -8.75 -5.29
N TYR A 22 -1.43 -9.20 -4.37
CA TYR A 22 -0.70 -10.46 -4.51
C TYR A 22 -1.45 -11.68 -4.00
N VAL A 23 -2.36 -11.50 -3.05
CA VAL A 23 -3.22 -12.58 -2.53
C VAL A 23 -4.63 -12.49 -3.12
N GLY A 24 -5.18 -11.28 -3.19
CA GLY A 24 -6.53 -11.03 -3.69
C GLY A 24 -6.65 -10.89 -5.21
N GLY A 25 -5.54 -10.73 -5.95
CA GLY A 25 -5.56 -10.54 -7.40
C GLY A 25 -6.25 -9.26 -7.86
N ARG A 26 -6.43 -8.28 -6.97
CA ARG A 26 -7.15 -7.03 -7.28
C ARG A 26 -6.27 -6.08 -8.08
N ASP A 27 -6.88 -5.38 -9.04
CA ASP A 27 -6.21 -4.33 -9.79
C ASP A 27 -6.08 -3.05 -8.95
N ILE A 28 -4.95 -2.90 -8.28
CA ILE A 28 -4.65 -1.72 -7.48
C ILE A 28 -4.22 -0.50 -8.33
N ALA A 29 -4.10 -0.64 -9.65
CA ALA A 29 -3.85 0.50 -10.54
C ALA A 29 -5.15 1.28 -10.83
N ASP A 30 -6.31 0.65 -10.64
CA ASP A 30 -7.61 1.32 -10.66
C ASP A 30 -7.83 2.10 -9.34
N PRO A 31 -7.94 3.45 -9.38
CA PRO A 31 -8.18 4.27 -8.19
C PRO A 31 -9.47 3.91 -7.45
N ALA A 32 -10.51 3.44 -8.14
CA ALA A 32 -11.77 3.04 -7.51
C ALA A 32 -11.57 1.76 -6.69
N ILE A 33 -10.85 0.78 -7.24
CA ILE A 33 -10.51 -0.46 -6.54
C ILE A 33 -9.61 -0.18 -5.34
N LEU A 34 -8.63 0.70 -5.50
CA LEU A 34 -7.73 1.09 -4.42
C LEU A 34 -8.47 1.85 -3.30
N ALA A 35 -9.45 2.70 -3.62
CA ALA A 35 -10.27 3.38 -2.62
C ALA A 35 -11.10 2.39 -1.79
N VAL A 36 -11.68 1.37 -2.43
CA VAL A 36 -12.41 0.31 -1.74
C VAL A 36 -11.50 -0.49 -0.81
N ILE A 37 -10.29 -0.86 -1.24
CA ILE A 37 -9.30 -1.56 -0.38
C ILE A 37 -9.01 -0.72 0.88
N LEU A 38 -8.86 0.59 0.71
CA LEU A 38 -8.57 1.49 1.84
C LEU A 38 -9.74 1.59 2.81
N GLU A 39 -10.98 1.64 2.34
CA GLU A 39 -12.16 1.62 3.22
C GLU A 39 -12.29 0.31 3.99
N GLU A 40 -12.07 -0.83 3.33
CA GLU A 40 -12.10 -2.15 3.95
C GLU A 40 -11.04 -2.34 5.06
N ASN A 41 -10.03 -1.48 5.09
CA ASN A 41 -8.90 -1.51 6.04
C ASN A 41 -8.85 -0.27 6.95
N ASP A 42 -9.99 0.39 7.20
CA ASP A 42 -10.12 1.53 8.11
C ASP A 42 -9.32 2.80 7.71
N PHE A 43 -9.03 2.95 6.41
CA PHE A 43 -8.38 4.11 5.82
C PHE A 43 -9.36 4.99 5.01
N ALA A 44 -10.60 5.12 5.47
CA ALA A 44 -11.65 5.91 4.81
C ALA A 44 -11.24 7.37 4.45
N PRO A 45 -10.50 8.12 5.30
CA PRO A 45 -10.01 9.45 4.93
C PRO A 45 -9.03 9.45 3.75
N ALA A 46 -8.24 8.38 3.58
CA ALA A 46 -7.34 8.22 2.45
C ALA A 46 -8.11 7.82 1.18
N ALA A 47 -9.12 6.96 1.31
CA ALA A 47 -10.02 6.57 0.22
C ALA A 47 -10.80 7.77 -0.35
N ALA A 48 -11.32 8.65 0.52
CA ALA A 48 -12.02 9.86 0.11
C ALA A 48 -11.13 10.78 -0.74
N ARG A 49 -9.87 10.95 -0.35
CA ARG A 49 -8.87 11.72 -1.12
C ARG A 49 -8.52 11.09 -2.46
N LEU A 50 -8.61 9.77 -2.58
CA LEU A 50 -8.37 9.08 -3.84
C LEU A 50 -9.55 9.22 -4.82
N ARG A 51 -10.78 9.31 -4.31
CA ARG A 51 -11.99 9.51 -5.13
C ARG A 51 -12.19 10.96 -5.56
N ALA A 52 -11.67 11.92 -4.80
CA ALA A 52 -11.65 13.33 -5.14
C ALA A 52 -10.19 13.82 -5.14
N PRO A 53 -9.38 13.42 -6.14
CA PRO A 53 -7.98 13.80 -6.20
C PRO A 53 -7.84 15.32 -6.29
N ASP A 54 -7.23 15.92 -5.29
CA ASP A 54 -6.93 17.35 -5.23
C ASP A 54 -5.48 17.64 -5.69
N ALA A 55 -5.18 18.90 -5.99
CA ALA A 55 -3.84 19.31 -6.43
C ALA A 55 -2.74 18.92 -5.42
N ALA A 56 -3.05 18.94 -4.12
CA ALA A 56 -2.12 18.57 -3.06
C ALA A 56 -1.74 17.08 -3.09
N LEU A 57 -2.68 16.19 -3.46
CA LEU A 57 -2.39 14.77 -3.66
C LEU A 57 -1.43 14.55 -4.86
N HIS A 58 -1.64 15.28 -5.95
CA HIS A 58 -0.78 15.20 -7.14
C HIS A 58 0.64 15.71 -6.86
N GLU A 59 0.76 16.83 -6.14
CA GLU A 59 2.06 17.37 -5.75
C GLU A 59 2.81 16.43 -4.80
N ALA A 60 2.13 15.87 -3.78
CA ALA A 60 2.74 14.93 -2.85
C ALA A 60 3.19 13.62 -3.54
N ALA A 61 2.42 13.13 -4.51
CA ALA A 61 2.79 11.96 -5.31
C ALA A 61 4.01 12.25 -6.19
N THR A 62 4.02 13.39 -6.88
CA THR A 62 5.13 13.83 -7.72
C THR A 62 6.41 14.03 -6.91
N ALA A 63 6.31 14.68 -5.74
CA ALA A 63 7.44 14.88 -4.83
C ALA A 63 8.02 13.55 -4.32
N ARG A 64 7.17 12.57 -3.97
CA ARG A 64 7.63 11.22 -3.59
C ARG A 64 8.33 10.48 -4.73
N MET A 65 7.82 10.58 -5.95
CA MET A 65 8.45 9.96 -7.11
C MET A 65 9.79 10.61 -7.45
N ALA A 66 9.87 11.95 -7.36
CA ALA A 66 11.10 12.70 -7.56
C ALA A 66 12.16 12.44 -6.47
N ALA A 67 11.73 12.14 -5.24
CA ALA A 67 12.60 11.73 -4.13
C ALA A 67 13.03 10.25 -4.20
N GLY A 68 12.58 9.50 -5.21
CA GLY A 68 12.97 8.10 -5.43
C GLY A 68 14.47 7.97 -5.75
N PRO A 69 15.15 6.93 -5.25
CA PRO A 69 16.60 6.84 -5.30
C PRO A 69 17.07 6.64 -6.75
N HIS A 70 17.69 7.66 -7.34
CA HIS A 70 18.55 7.53 -8.53
C HIS A 70 19.86 6.77 -8.21
N GLY A 71 19.80 5.72 -7.40
CA GLY A 71 20.98 5.07 -6.84
C GLY A 71 20.70 3.91 -5.90
N ARG A 72 19.85 2.96 -6.30
CA ARG A 72 19.98 1.58 -5.81
C ARG A 72 19.84 0.65 -7.01
N GLY A 73 20.99 0.12 -7.43
CA GLY A 73 21.10 -0.76 -8.59
C GLY A 73 20.09 -1.90 -8.55
N ALA A 74 19.45 -2.11 -9.69
CA ALA A 74 18.60 -3.25 -9.99
C ALA A 74 19.31 -4.57 -9.61
N ARG A 75 18.96 -5.11 -8.45
CA ARG A 75 19.13 -6.52 -8.11
C ARG A 75 17.82 -6.91 -7.43
N GLY A 76 17.09 -7.80 -8.08
CA GLY A 76 15.71 -8.14 -7.76
C GLY A 76 15.46 -8.33 -6.27
N ASP A 77 14.34 -7.78 -5.81
CA ASP A 77 13.80 -7.99 -4.49
C ASP A 77 13.53 -9.49 -4.30
N ASP A 78 14.45 -10.19 -3.65
CA ASP A 78 14.26 -11.58 -3.23
C ASP A 78 13.33 -11.59 -2.00
N PRO A 79 12.08 -12.08 -2.13
CA PRO A 79 11.13 -12.11 -1.02
C PRO A 79 11.61 -13.00 0.15
N ALA A 80 12.63 -13.84 -0.04
CA ALA A 80 13.20 -14.69 1.01
C ALA A 80 14.02 -13.93 2.05
N ARG A 81 14.48 -12.69 1.77
CA ARG A 81 15.33 -11.94 2.70
C ARG A 81 14.56 -11.12 3.74
N LEU A 82 13.33 -10.72 3.44
CA LEU A 82 12.48 -9.96 4.38
C LEU A 82 11.86 -10.85 5.48
N ALA A 83 11.83 -12.18 5.28
CA ALA A 83 11.23 -13.13 6.23
C ALA A 83 12.11 -13.47 7.45
N ARG A 84 13.40 -13.11 7.49
CA ARG A 84 14.30 -13.45 8.62
C ARG A 84 14.31 -12.44 9.77
N GLY A 85 13.57 -11.33 9.67
CA GLY A 85 13.51 -10.30 10.71
C GLY A 85 12.18 -10.18 11.45
N ALA A 86 11.12 -10.85 11.02
CA ALA A 86 9.79 -10.72 11.61
C ALA A 86 9.48 -11.94 12.49
N GLY A 87 9.38 -11.71 13.80
CA GLY A 87 8.83 -12.66 14.78
C GLY A 87 7.41 -13.12 14.39
N PRO A 88 6.90 -14.18 15.04
CA PRO A 88 5.84 -15.01 14.49
C PRO A 88 4.50 -14.26 14.42
N LEU A 89 4.14 -13.79 13.23
CA LEU A 89 2.77 -13.37 12.94
C LEU A 89 1.90 -14.62 12.77
N GLY A 90 0.99 -14.77 13.73
CA GLY A 90 0.06 -15.88 13.88
C GLY A 90 -0.70 -16.20 12.60
N ARG A 91 -0.65 -17.47 12.21
CA ARG A 91 -1.40 -18.05 11.10
C ARG A 91 -2.90 -17.89 11.37
N ARG A 92 -3.64 -17.16 10.52
CA ARG A 92 -5.09 -17.36 10.36
C ARG A 92 -5.38 -17.90 8.97
N ARG A 93 -5.83 -19.15 8.99
CA ARG A 93 -6.25 -20.04 7.92
C ARG A 93 -7.57 -19.51 7.33
N TRP A 94 -7.58 -19.06 6.09
CA TRP A 94 -8.82 -18.78 5.36
C TRP A 94 -9.18 -20.01 4.53
N GLY A 95 -10.18 -20.75 5.02
CA GLY A 95 -10.75 -21.93 4.38
C GLY A 95 -11.73 -21.53 3.28
N ARG A 96 -11.58 -22.16 2.12
CA ARG A 96 -12.55 -22.18 1.03
C ARG A 96 -13.86 -22.85 1.46
N ARG A 97 -14.99 -22.31 1.01
CA ARG A 97 -16.14 -23.09 0.54
C ARG A 97 -16.73 -22.39 -0.67
#